data_AF-H3G5C9-F1
#
_entry.id   AF-H3G5C9-F1
#
_cell.length_a   1.000
_cell.length_b   1.000
_cell.length_c   1.000
_cell.angle_alpha   90.00
_cell.angle_beta   90.00
_cell.angle_gamma   90.00
#
_symmetry.space_group_name_H-M   'P 1'
#
loop_
_entity.id
_entity.type
_entity.pdbx_description
1 polymer ?
#
loop_
_entity_poly.entity_id
_entity_poly.type
_entity_poly.pdbx_seq_one_letter_code
_entity_poly.pdbx_strand_id
1 'polypeptide(L)'
;PPQLVSIGSGVSVLYVKGPGDYERVSGSSIGGGTYWGLCRLMTHCESYDEALDLCVHGSNKSVDMSVGDIYGGAYGKFKLPASTVASSFGKMISVSRESVSDADLARSLLVMITQNIGQVAFLNATLYKTKNIFFVGNFLRHNKISSRTLAYAINFWSNGAMEARFCKHEGYLGALGAFL
;
A
#
# COMPACT_ATOMS: atom_id res chain seq x y z
N PRO A 1 17.57 4.15 14.20
CA PRO A 1 17.10 5.33 13.44
C PRO A 1 15.87 4.97 12.59
N PRO A 2 14.86 5.85 12.47
CA PRO A 2 13.62 5.53 11.75
C PRO A 2 13.79 5.56 10.23
N GLN A 3 12.91 4.84 9.54
CA GLN A 3 12.69 4.98 8.10
C GLN A 3 11.48 5.88 7.86
N LEU A 4 11.57 6.77 6.88
CA LEU A 4 10.45 7.58 6.40
C LEU A 4 10.07 7.12 4.99
N VAL A 5 8.80 6.80 4.79
CA VAL A 5 8.23 6.42 3.51
C VAL A 5 7.21 7.49 3.11
N SER A 6 7.60 8.34 2.16
CA SER A 6 6.74 9.40 1.64
C SER A 6 6.01 8.93 0.39
N ILE A 7 4.67 8.90 0.47
CA ILE A 7 3.77 8.41 -0.57
C ILE A 7 2.99 9.59 -1.17
N GLY A 8 3.48 10.08 -2.29
CA GLY A 8 2.81 11.09 -3.13
C GLY A 8 2.38 10.46 -4.45
N SER A 9 2.63 11.15 -5.57
CA SER A 9 2.43 10.58 -6.91
C SER A 9 3.25 9.29 -7.09
N GLY A 10 4.51 9.30 -6.66
CA GLY A 10 5.36 8.13 -6.47
C GLY A 10 5.71 7.91 -5.00
N VAL A 11 6.76 7.13 -4.74
CA VAL A 11 7.20 6.75 -3.39
C VAL A 11 8.68 7.04 -3.22
N SER A 12 9.05 7.69 -2.11
CA SER A 12 10.45 7.82 -1.68
C SER A 12 10.64 7.20 -0.31
N VAL A 13 11.72 6.44 -0.15
CA VAL A 13 12.13 5.82 1.11
C VAL A 13 13.40 6.50 1.58
N LEU A 14 13.37 7.06 2.78
CA LEU A 14 14.50 7.73 3.41
C LEU A 14 14.89 7.00 4.70
N TYR A 15 16.18 6.87 4.91
CA TYR A 15 16.75 6.45 6.19
C TYR A 15 17.24 7.70 6.94
N VAL A 16 16.68 7.96 8.12
CA VAL A 16 16.91 9.18 8.87
C VAL A 16 17.79 8.86 10.07
N LYS A 17 19.06 9.25 10.03
CA LYS A 17 20.05 9.00 11.10
C LYS A 17 19.94 10.06 12.20
N GLY A 18 19.66 11.31 11.84
CA GLY A 18 19.43 12.43 12.74
C GLY A 18 19.05 13.72 12.01
N PRO A 19 18.89 14.85 12.72
CA PRO A 19 18.69 16.16 12.10
C PRO A 19 19.84 16.48 11.14
N GLY A 20 19.52 16.80 9.88
CA GLY A 20 20.51 17.08 8.83
C GLY A 20 21.29 15.86 8.30
N ASP A 21 21.10 14.67 8.88
CA ASP A 21 21.73 13.42 8.45
C ASP A 21 20.67 12.40 8.05
N TYR A 22 20.37 12.36 6.75
CA TYR A 22 19.41 11.45 6.16
C TYR A 22 19.79 11.16 4.71
N GLU A 23 19.37 10.00 4.22
CA GLU A 23 19.67 9.54 2.87
C GLU A 23 18.42 8.96 2.22
N ARG A 24 18.21 9.24 0.93
CA ARG A 24 17.19 8.57 0.14
C ARG A 24 17.73 7.22 -0.30
N VAL A 25 17.26 6.15 0.35
CA VAL A 25 17.78 4.79 0.18
C VAL A 25 17.08 4.02 -0.93
N SER A 26 15.83 4.38 -1.23
CA SER A 26 15.03 3.68 -2.23
C SER A 26 13.82 4.51 -2.66
N GLY A 27 12.99 3.93 -3.53
CA GLY A 27 11.72 4.49 -3.96
C GLY A 27 11.01 3.56 -4.92
N SER A 28 9.79 3.92 -5.28
CA SER A 28 8.99 3.23 -6.28
C SER A 28 8.24 4.24 -7.13
N SER A 29 8.12 3.99 -8.43
CA SER A 29 7.21 4.74 -9.30
C SER A 29 5.75 4.35 -9.10
N ILE A 30 5.49 3.25 -8.37
CA ILE A 30 4.17 2.72 -8.06
C ILE A 30 3.67 3.38 -6.77
N GLY A 31 2.94 4.48 -6.92
CA GLY A 31 2.44 5.30 -5.80
C GLY A 31 0.99 5.74 -5.97
N GLY A 32 0.61 6.85 -5.34
CA GLY A 32 -0.76 7.37 -5.40
C GLY A 32 -1.17 7.84 -6.80
N GLY A 33 -0.21 8.32 -7.60
CA GLY A 33 -0.45 8.67 -9.00
C GLY A 33 -0.75 7.45 -9.86
N THR A 34 -0.09 6.32 -9.57
CA THR A 34 -0.37 5.04 -10.23
C THR A 34 -1.75 4.54 -9.88
N TYR A 35 -2.11 4.55 -8.59
CA TYR A 35 -3.47 4.19 -8.14
C TYR A 35 -4.52 5.03 -8.86
N TRP A 36 -4.34 6.36 -8.86
CA TRP A 36 -5.32 7.26 -9.46
C TRP A 36 -5.44 7.10 -10.98
N GLY A 37 -4.31 7.08 -11.69
CA GLY A 37 -4.30 6.91 -13.14
C GLY A 37 -4.94 5.60 -13.58
N LEU A 38 -4.70 4.52 -12.83
CA LEU A 38 -5.30 3.21 -13.10
C LEU A 38 -6.80 3.18 -12.78
N CYS A 39 -7.26 3.83 -11.71
CA CYS A 39 -8.70 3.96 -11.44
C CYS A 39 -9.40 4.64 -12.61
N ARG A 40 -8.90 5.79 -13.07
CA ARG A 40 -9.47 6.52 -14.22
C ARG A 40 -9.56 5.69 -15.51
N LEU A 41 -8.68 4.70 -15.68
CA LEU A 41 -8.67 3.84 -16.87
C LEU A 41 -9.62 2.64 -16.74
N MET A 42 -9.88 2.18 -15.51
CA MET A 42 -10.59 0.91 -15.27
C MET A 42 -11.97 1.08 -14.67
N THR A 43 -12.28 2.25 -14.14
CA THR A 43 -13.54 2.60 -13.50
C THR A 43 -14.07 3.91 -14.05
N HIS A 44 -15.30 4.25 -13.68
CA HIS A 44 -15.96 5.50 -14.06
C HIS A 44 -15.70 6.65 -13.07
N CYS A 45 -14.73 6.51 -12.16
CA CYS A 45 -14.39 7.56 -11.20
C CYS A 45 -13.88 8.83 -11.90
N GLU A 46 -14.37 9.99 -11.48
CA GLU A 46 -13.93 11.29 -11.99
C GLU A 46 -12.98 12.01 -11.04
N SER A 47 -12.98 11.64 -9.75
CA SER A 47 -12.09 12.22 -8.75
C SER A 47 -11.36 11.18 -7.89
N TYR A 48 -10.24 11.61 -7.30
CA TYR A 48 -9.45 10.78 -6.38
C TYR A 48 -10.25 10.39 -5.13
N ASP A 49 -11.01 11.33 -4.57
CA ASP A 49 -11.84 11.08 -3.38
C ASP A 49 -12.95 10.08 -3.69
N GLU A 50 -13.60 10.20 -4.85
CA GLU A 50 -14.59 9.21 -5.31
C GLU A 50 -13.99 7.80 -5.47
N ALA A 51 -12.77 7.68 -6.00
CA ALA A 51 -12.09 6.39 -6.09
C ALA A 51 -11.83 5.77 -4.71
N LEU A 52 -11.44 6.59 -3.72
CA LEU A 52 -11.27 6.14 -2.34
C LEU A 52 -12.61 5.75 -1.70
N ASP A 53 -13.67 6.50 -1.95
CA ASP A 53 -15.01 6.20 -1.44
C ASP A 53 -15.55 4.89 -2.03
N LEU A 54 -15.35 4.66 -3.33
CA LEU A 54 -15.69 3.39 -3.98
C LEU A 54 -14.96 2.20 -3.35
N CYS A 55 -13.70 2.38 -2.96
CA CYS A 55 -12.97 1.32 -2.26
C CYS A 55 -13.69 0.90 -0.98
N VAL A 56 -14.32 1.81 -0.23
CA VAL A 56 -15.02 1.48 1.03
C VAL A 56 -16.07 0.39 0.80
N HIS A 57 -16.77 0.45 -0.32
CA HIS A 57 -17.87 -0.46 -0.68
C HIS A 57 -17.42 -1.67 -1.51
N GLY A 58 -16.19 -1.66 -2.01
CA GLY A 58 -15.64 -2.76 -2.81
C GLY A 58 -14.92 -3.84 -2.02
N SER A 59 -14.78 -5.00 -2.65
CA SER A 59 -14.02 -6.16 -2.19
C SER A 59 -13.02 -6.58 -3.27
N ASN A 60 -11.76 -6.78 -2.89
CA ASN A 60 -10.76 -7.27 -3.85
C ASN A 60 -10.91 -8.76 -4.17
N LYS A 61 -11.78 -9.51 -3.47
CA LYS A 61 -11.88 -10.98 -3.60
C LYS A 61 -12.40 -11.47 -4.96
N SER A 62 -13.18 -10.65 -5.67
CA SER A 62 -13.68 -10.93 -7.03
C SER A 62 -12.62 -10.69 -8.10
N VAL A 63 -11.57 -9.93 -7.78
CA VAL A 63 -10.52 -9.46 -8.71
C VAL A 63 -9.18 -10.16 -8.47
N ASP A 64 -8.77 -10.24 -7.22
CA ASP A 64 -7.50 -10.81 -6.80
C ASP A 64 -7.61 -12.33 -6.63
N MET A 65 -6.54 -13.03 -7.00
CA MET A 65 -6.36 -14.44 -6.71
C MET A 65 -5.63 -14.60 -5.38
N SER A 66 -6.24 -15.30 -4.44
CA SER A 66 -5.69 -15.59 -3.11
C SER A 66 -4.96 -16.93 -3.06
N VAL A 67 -4.16 -17.14 -2.01
CA VAL A 67 -3.54 -18.45 -1.71
C VAL A 67 -4.61 -19.55 -1.61
N GLY A 68 -5.78 -19.25 -1.04
CA GLY A 68 -6.90 -20.17 -0.96
C GLY A 68 -7.47 -20.56 -2.32
N ASP A 69 -7.50 -19.63 -3.29
CA ASP A 69 -7.95 -19.94 -4.65
C ASP A 69 -6.98 -20.91 -5.37
N ILE A 70 -5.69 -20.89 -5.02
CA ILE A 70 -4.66 -21.76 -5.62
C ILE A 70 -4.57 -23.11 -4.91
N TYR A 71 -4.59 -23.12 -3.57
CA TYR A 71 -4.28 -24.29 -2.74
C TYR A 71 -5.50 -24.88 -2.02
N GLY A 72 -6.69 -24.30 -2.16
CA GLY A 72 -7.91 -24.73 -1.46
C GLY A 72 -7.91 -24.42 0.05
N GLY A 73 -6.91 -23.68 0.56
CA GLY A 73 -6.75 -23.41 1.97
C GLY A 73 -5.49 -22.59 2.28
N ALA A 74 -5.07 -22.59 3.55
CA ALA A 74 -3.83 -21.94 3.95
C ALA A 74 -2.61 -22.74 3.48
N TYR A 75 -1.52 -22.05 3.13
CA TYR A 75 -0.28 -22.70 2.76
C TYR A 75 0.67 -22.81 3.97
N GLY A 76 0.48 -23.88 4.75
CA GLY A 76 1.13 -24.05 6.06
C GLY A 76 2.67 -24.04 6.03
N LYS A 77 3.29 -24.58 4.96
CA LYS A 77 4.77 -24.64 4.83
C LYS A 77 5.44 -23.28 4.95
N PHE A 78 4.82 -22.23 4.42
CA PHE A 78 5.33 -20.86 4.45
C PHE A 78 4.48 -19.93 5.32
N LYS A 79 3.58 -20.49 6.15
CA LYS A 79 2.68 -19.73 7.04
C LYS A 79 1.86 -18.67 6.32
N LEU A 80 1.40 -18.95 5.10
CA LEU A 80 0.55 -18.01 4.36
C LEU A 80 -0.94 -18.32 4.61
N PRO A 81 -1.71 -17.40 5.20
CA PRO A 81 -3.16 -17.54 5.31
C PRO A 81 -3.83 -17.69 3.95
N ALA A 82 -4.95 -18.41 3.88
CA ALA A 82 -5.74 -18.60 2.66
C ALA A 82 -6.19 -17.26 2.03
N SER A 83 -6.45 -16.24 2.86
CA SER A 83 -6.86 -14.91 2.43
C SER A 83 -5.73 -14.04 1.87
N THR A 84 -4.48 -14.51 1.92
CA THR A 84 -3.33 -13.75 1.39
C THR A 84 -3.48 -13.63 -0.12
N VAL A 85 -3.34 -12.42 -0.65
CA VAL A 85 -3.31 -12.21 -2.10
C VAL A 85 -2.04 -12.89 -2.65
N ALA A 86 -2.24 -13.86 -3.55
CA ALA A 86 -1.16 -14.53 -4.25
C ALA A 86 -0.85 -13.83 -5.59
N SER A 87 -1.89 -13.35 -6.28
CA SER A 87 -1.76 -12.59 -7.52
C SER A 87 -2.84 -11.49 -7.58
N SER A 88 -2.41 -10.24 -7.50
CA SER A 88 -3.29 -9.08 -7.71
C SER A 88 -3.84 -9.11 -9.13
N PHE A 89 -5.14 -8.87 -9.30
CA PHE A 89 -5.86 -9.01 -10.58
C PHE A 89 -5.84 -10.41 -11.20
N GLY A 90 -5.37 -11.43 -10.48
CA GLY A 90 -5.19 -12.77 -11.05
C GLY A 90 -6.48 -13.43 -11.54
N LYS A 91 -7.66 -13.08 -10.98
CA LYS A 91 -8.95 -13.63 -11.45
C LYS A 91 -9.41 -13.00 -12.77
N MET A 92 -8.97 -11.78 -13.07
CA MET A 92 -9.35 -11.07 -14.30
C MET A 92 -8.79 -11.69 -15.57
N ILE A 93 -7.93 -12.71 -15.46
CA ILE A 93 -7.43 -13.49 -16.61
C ILE A 93 -8.57 -14.33 -17.23
N SER A 94 -9.57 -14.74 -16.43
CA SER A 94 -10.67 -15.59 -16.86
C SER A 94 -12.06 -15.01 -16.56
N VAL A 95 -12.17 -14.11 -15.59
CA VAL A 95 -13.42 -13.42 -15.24
C VAL A 95 -13.63 -12.25 -16.19
N SER A 96 -14.83 -12.13 -16.79
CA SER A 96 -15.14 -11.02 -17.69
C SER A 96 -15.29 -9.72 -16.91
N ARG A 97 -14.86 -8.61 -17.52
CA ARG A 97 -14.87 -7.28 -16.90
C ARG A 97 -16.26 -6.85 -16.43
N GLU A 98 -17.31 -7.23 -17.16
CA GLU A 98 -18.71 -6.88 -16.91
C GLU A 98 -19.25 -7.51 -15.62
N SER A 99 -18.64 -8.60 -15.16
CA SER A 99 -19.03 -9.30 -13.94
C SER A 99 -18.42 -8.72 -12.66
N VAL A 100 -17.58 -7.69 -12.78
CA VAL A 100 -16.85 -7.07 -11.67
C VAL A 100 -17.24 -5.60 -11.54
N SER A 101 -17.53 -5.17 -10.32
CA SER A 101 -17.89 -3.79 -10.04
C SER A 101 -16.67 -2.85 -10.05
N ASP A 102 -16.91 -1.58 -10.35
CA ASP A 102 -15.88 -0.54 -10.25
C ASP A 102 -15.32 -0.41 -8.83
N ALA A 103 -16.18 -0.61 -7.82
CA ALA A 103 -15.79 -0.61 -6.42
C ALA A 103 -14.77 -1.72 -6.12
N ASP A 104 -14.97 -2.93 -6.66
CA ASP A 104 -14.05 -4.07 -6.49
C ASP A 104 -12.70 -3.81 -7.19
N LEU A 105 -12.73 -3.22 -8.39
CA LEU A 105 -11.51 -2.83 -9.11
C LEU A 105 -10.73 -1.76 -8.35
N ALA A 106 -11.40 -0.69 -7.94
CA ALA A 106 -10.79 0.37 -7.13
C ALA A 106 -10.18 -0.21 -5.85
N ARG A 107 -10.91 -1.08 -5.14
CA ARG A 107 -10.43 -1.76 -3.93
C ARG A 107 -9.20 -2.63 -4.22
N SER A 108 -9.22 -3.43 -5.28
CA SER A 108 -8.09 -4.30 -5.66
C SER A 108 -6.84 -3.49 -6.02
N LEU A 109 -7.00 -2.40 -6.81
CA LEU A 109 -5.89 -1.47 -7.09
C LEU A 109 -5.32 -0.91 -5.80
N LEU A 110 -6.18 -0.42 -4.90
CA LEU A 110 -5.73 0.18 -3.66
C LEU A 110 -4.94 -0.82 -2.80
N VAL A 111 -5.43 -2.06 -2.71
CA VAL A 111 -4.75 -3.16 -2.00
C VAL A 111 -3.41 -3.50 -2.66
N MET A 112 -3.37 -3.66 -3.98
CA MET A 112 -2.15 -3.99 -4.74
C MET A 112 -1.06 -2.94 -4.53
N ILE A 113 -1.38 -1.67 -4.77
CA ILE A 113 -0.44 -0.55 -4.62
C ILE A 113 0.04 -0.46 -3.17
N THR A 114 -0.88 -0.54 -2.21
CA THR A 114 -0.53 -0.43 -0.79
C THR A 114 0.34 -1.59 -0.31
N GLN A 115 0.04 -2.83 -0.72
CA GLN A 115 0.87 -3.99 -0.36
C GLN A 115 2.26 -3.91 -1.00
N ASN A 116 2.37 -3.45 -2.25
CA ASN A 116 3.67 -3.23 -2.89
C ASN A 116 4.51 -2.20 -2.11
N ILE A 117 3.90 -1.07 -1.72
CA ILE A 117 4.57 -0.06 -0.89
C ILE A 117 5.01 -0.65 0.45
N GLY A 118 4.13 -1.41 1.12
CA GLY A 118 4.44 -2.10 2.37
C GLY A 118 5.62 -3.05 2.25
N GLN A 119 5.68 -3.84 1.16
CA GLN A 119 6.78 -4.76 0.90
C GLN A 119 8.10 -4.02 0.65
N VAL A 120 8.10 -2.98 -0.20
CA VAL A 120 9.29 -2.13 -0.44
C VAL A 120 9.77 -1.51 0.87
N ALA A 121 8.86 -1.00 1.70
CA ALA A 121 9.18 -0.42 3.00
C ALA A 121 9.79 -1.45 3.96
N PHE A 122 9.21 -2.66 4.04
CA PHE A 122 9.70 -3.76 4.87
C PHE A 122 11.11 -4.23 4.45
N LEU A 123 11.35 -4.40 3.15
CA LEU A 123 12.65 -4.85 2.64
C LEU A 123 13.75 -3.82 2.92
N ASN A 124 13.48 -2.54 2.70
CA ASN A 124 14.41 -1.46 3.08
C ASN A 124 14.63 -1.41 4.59
N ALA A 125 13.57 -1.57 5.38
CA ALA A 125 13.68 -1.56 6.83
C ALA A 125 14.56 -2.71 7.34
N THR A 126 14.46 -3.88 6.70
CA THR A 126 15.32 -5.04 6.96
C THR A 126 16.77 -4.73 6.62
N LEU A 127 17.04 -4.19 5.42
CA LEU A 127 18.38 -3.87 4.94
C LEU A 127 19.09 -2.86 5.85
N TYR A 128 18.38 -1.81 6.26
CA TYR A 128 18.89 -0.75 7.13
C TYR A 128 18.69 -1.02 8.63
N LYS A 129 18.22 -2.22 8.99
CA LYS A 129 18.04 -2.68 10.38
C LYS A 129 17.19 -1.70 11.22
N THR A 130 16.15 -1.13 10.63
CA THR A 130 15.20 -0.27 11.33
C THR A 130 13.94 -1.03 11.72
N LYS A 131 13.37 -0.63 12.86
CA LYS A 131 12.11 -1.18 13.38
C LYS A 131 10.93 -0.23 13.25
N ASN A 132 11.19 1.07 13.09
CA ASN A 132 10.16 2.10 13.07
C ASN A 132 10.06 2.68 11.66
N ILE A 133 8.91 2.50 11.02
CA ILE A 133 8.65 2.96 9.66
C ILE A 133 7.53 3.97 9.70
N PHE A 134 7.84 5.24 9.41
CA PHE A 134 6.86 6.31 9.33
C PHE A 134 6.34 6.42 7.90
N PHE A 135 5.04 6.30 7.73
CA PHE A 135 4.37 6.50 6.45
C PHE A 135 3.69 7.86 6.43
N VAL A 136 3.97 8.63 5.38
CA VAL A 136 3.50 10.01 5.20
C VAL A 136 3.08 10.26 3.74
N GLY A 137 2.52 11.44 3.46
CA GLY A 137 2.09 11.86 2.14
C GLY A 137 0.58 11.74 1.90
N ASN A 138 0.08 12.55 0.95
CA ASN A 138 -1.35 12.72 0.70
C ASN A 138 -2.08 11.47 0.22
N PHE A 139 -1.37 10.44 -0.27
CA PHE A 139 -2.00 9.15 -0.59
C PHE A 139 -2.75 8.53 0.61
N LEU A 140 -2.29 8.81 1.83
CA LEU A 140 -2.87 8.29 3.07
C LEU A 140 -3.99 9.18 3.63
N ARG A 141 -4.19 10.37 3.05
CA ARG A 141 -5.21 11.31 3.51
C ARG A 141 -6.60 10.69 3.33
N HIS A 142 -7.38 10.65 4.40
CA HIS A 142 -8.70 10.00 4.47
C HIS A 142 -8.71 8.51 4.07
N ASN A 143 -7.54 7.89 3.88
CA ASN A 143 -7.39 6.55 3.34
C ASN A 143 -7.01 5.54 4.44
N LYS A 144 -7.97 5.30 5.34
CA LYS A 144 -7.79 4.36 6.46
C LYS A 144 -7.56 2.92 6.00
N ILE A 145 -8.03 2.58 4.80
CA ILE A 145 -7.82 1.26 4.19
C ILE A 145 -6.32 1.05 3.98
N SER A 146 -5.65 1.99 3.30
CA SER A 146 -4.21 1.85 3.06
C SER A 146 -3.40 1.87 4.36
N SER A 147 -3.73 2.73 5.32
CA SER A 147 -3.02 2.73 6.61
C SER A 147 -3.13 1.38 7.32
N ARG A 148 -4.32 0.76 7.35
CA ARG A 148 -4.51 -0.58 7.93
C ARG A 148 -3.77 -1.66 7.16
N THR A 149 -3.81 -1.62 5.84
CA THR A 149 -3.09 -2.57 4.99
C THR A 149 -1.57 -2.46 5.16
N LEU A 150 -1.02 -1.25 5.26
CA LEU A 150 0.40 -1.03 5.57
C LEU A 150 0.76 -1.58 6.95
N ALA A 151 -0.02 -1.26 7.98
CA ALA A 151 0.22 -1.76 9.33
C ALA A 151 0.18 -3.30 9.38
N TYR A 152 -0.81 -3.91 8.74
CA TYR A 152 -0.90 -5.35 8.61
C TYR A 152 0.31 -5.93 7.87
N ALA A 153 0.67 -5.38 6.70
CA ALA A 153 1.78 -5.88 5.89
C ALA A 153 3.12 -5.82 6.64
N ILE A 154 3.42 -4.69 7.29
CA ILE A 154 4.65 -4.54 8.09
C ILE A 154 4.68 -5.54 9.24
N ASN A 155 3.58 -5.67 9.99
CA ASN A 155 3.50 -6.63 11.10
C ASN A 155 3.64 -8.08 10.62
N PHE A 156 2.97 -8.44 9.52
CA PHE A 156 2.98 -9.78 8.94
C PHE A 156 4.39 -10.18 8.46
N TRP A 157 5.01 -9.37 7.59
CA TRP A 157 6.31 -9.70 7.01
C TRP A 157 7.45 -9.64 8.02
N SER A 158 7.35 -8.78 9.04
CA SER A 158 8.35 -8.69 10.10
C SER A 158 8.11 -9.66 11.27
N ASN A 159 7.04 -10.46 11.25
CA ASN A 159 6.61 -11.28 12.37
C ASN A 159 6.53 -10.47 13.68
N GLY A 160 5.96 -9.26 13.61
CA GLY A 160 5.80 -8.33 14.73
C GLY A 160 7.07 -7.57 15.15
N ALA A 161 8.20 -7.73 14.46
CA ALA A 161 9.45 -7.06 14.83
C ALA A 161 9.54 -5.58 14.39
N MET A 162 8.67 -5.14 13.47
CA MET A 162 8.63 -3.78 12.94
C MET A 162 7.25 -3.16 13.13
N GLU A 163 7.23 -1.83 13.25
CA GLU A 163 6.03 -1.05 13.50
C GLU A 163 5.83 0.01 12.41
N ALA A 164 4.63 0.01 11.82
CA ALA A 164 4.17 1.07 10.94
C ALA A 164 3.58 2.22 11.77
N ARG A 165 4.10 3.43 11.56
CA ARG A 165 3.68 4.65 12.24
C ARG A 165 3.14 5.65 11.23
N PHE A 166 2.14 6.42 11.66
CA PHE A 166 1.44 7.39 10.82
C PHE A 166 1.42 8.75 11.50
N CYS A 167 1.44 9.82 10.70
CA CYS A 167 1.33 11.19 11.18
C CYS A 167 -0.10 11.70 10.95
N LYS A 168 -0.59 12.61 11.81
CA LYS A 168 -1.89 13.29 11.64
C LYS A 168 -1.86 14.38 10.56
N HIS A 169 -0.67 14.91 10.27
CA HIS A 169 -0.42 15.96 9.27
C HIS A 169 0.44 15.39 8.13
N GLU A 170 0.14 14.17 7.71
CA GLU A 170 0.92 13.36 6.78
C GLU A 170 1.25 14.08 5.46
N GLY A 171 0.36 14.94 4.97
CA GLY A 171 0.51 15.67 3.71
C GLY A 171 1.30 16.98 3.80
N TYR A 172 1.58 17.48 5.00
CA TYR A 172 2.06 18.85 5.20
C TYR A 172 3.51 18.95 5.67
N LEU A 173 4.20 17.83 5.87
CA LEU A 173 5.56 17.81 6.42
C LEU A 173 6.55 18.61 5.57
N GLY A 174 6.46 18.52 4.24
CA GLY A 174 7.32 19.29 3.34
C GLY A 174 7.04 20.79 3.39
N ALA A 175 5.78 21.19 3.46
CA ALA A 175 5.39 22.60 3.57
C ALA A 175 5.81 23.20 4.91
N LEU A 176 5.64 22.46 6.01
CA LEU A 176 6.09 22.88 7.34
C LEU A 176 7.62 23.03 7.38
N GLY A 177 8.37 22.10 6.77
CA GLY A 177 9.82 22.18 6.69
C GLY A 177 10.34 23.36 5.86
N ALA A 178 9.59 23.83 4.87
CA ALA A 178 9.93 25.01 4.08
C ALA A 178 9.57 26.34 4.78
N PHE A 179 8.63 26.30 5.74
CA PHE A 179 8.22 27.46 6.53
C PHE A 179 9.22 27.80 7.65
N LEU A 180 9.85 26.78 8.24
CA LEU A 180 10.86 26.89 9.30
C LEU A 180 12.22 27.33 8.74
#